data_AF-A0A4Q7BGY0-F1
#
_entry.id   AF-A0A4Q7BGY0-F1
#
_cell.length_a   1.000
_cell.length_b   1.000
_cell.length_c   1.000
_cell.angle_alpha   90.00
_cell.angle_beta   90.00
_cell.angle_gamma   90.00
#
_symmetry.space_group_name_H-M   'P 1'
#
loop_
_entity.id
_entity.type
_entity.pdbx_description
1 polymer ?
#
loop_
_entity_poly.entity_id
_entity_poly.type
_entity_poly.pdbx_seq_one_letter_code
_entity_poly.pdbx_strand_id
1 'polypeptide(L)'
;MRKILLLTALFTAFIHSPVLAKDNPQYTKAKQNFEKECVRGLATPVLLKNKVQKHSFQIQYTTDDFPLIYGLETAQLENGQSIRLENVGCESYGFDIQLILNAQNIEKDHKLCQSCLIQELKRIAVYFQTDDRGFYLYGIKALEQQFTKYKTFKINAEYQLKGSEEMPQTFTFGKIAKQKNGQYLVSFLNSVGPL
;
A
#
# COMPACT_ATOMS: atom_id res chain seq x y z
N MET A 1 52.05 12.15 49.00
CA MET A 1 51.70 10.97 49.83
C MET A 1 50.30 10.50 49.47
N ARG A 2 50.13 9.18 49.32
CA ARG A 2 48.91 8.31 49.32
C ARG A 2 47.54 9.01 49.40
N LYS A 3 46.51 8.64 48.62
CA LYS A 3 45.74 7.36 48.61
C LYS A 3 44.91 7.29 47.29
N ILE A 4 45.05 6.30 46.40
CA ILE A 4 44.34 4.98 46.25
C ILE A 4 42.80 4.99 46.47
N LEU A 5 42.12 4.25 45.57
CA LEU A 5 40.77 3.62 45.62
C LEU A 5 39.61 4.49 45.09
N LEU A 6 38.62 4.00 44.32
CA LEU A 6 38.34 2.73 43.67
C LEU A 6 37.15 2.95 42.69
N LEU A 7 37.01 2.06 41.70
CA LEU A 7 35.82 1.66 40.91
C LEU A 7 34.47 2.36 41.17
N THR A 8 33.76 2.68 40.09
CA THR A 8 32.51 2.00 39.71
C THR A 8 32.17 2.24 38.24
N ALA A 9 31.90 1.15 37.52
CA ALA A 9 31.26 1.20 36.22
C ALA A 9 29.77 1.54 36.41
N LEU A 10 29.23 2.43 35.60
CA LEU A 10 27.80 2.45 35.31
C LEU A 10 27.60 2.47 33.79
N PHE A 11 27.21 1.30 33.29
CA PHE A 11 26.46 1.15 32.05
C PHE A 11 25.19 1.99 32.16
N THR A 12 25.14 3.15 31.50
CA THR A 12 23.85 3.75 31.14
C THR A 12 23.35 3.02 29.91
N ALA A 13 22.50 2.02 30.15
CA ALA A 13 21.57 1.54 29.14
C ALA A 13 20.78 2.75 28.62
N PHE A 14 20.97 3.12 27.36
CA PHE A 14 19.98 3.93 26.64
C PHE A 14 18.75 3.03 26.45
N ILE A 15 17.91 3.00 27.48
CA ILE A 15 16.52 2.60 27.33
C ILE A 15 15.92 3.68 26.42
N HIS A 16 15.86 3.40 25.12
CA HIS A 16 14.91 4.08 24.24
C HIS A 16 13.53 3.68 24.76
N SER A 17 13.00 4.47 25.69
CA SER A 17 11.59 4.44 26.01
C SER A 17 10.85 4.60 24.67
N PRO A 18 9.99 3.66 24.27
CA PRO A 18 9.12 3.91 23.13
C PRO A 18 8.26 5.09 23.54
N VAL A 19 8.54 6.26 22.96
CA VAL A 19 7.63 7.40 23.07
C VAL A 19 6.33 6.91 22.45
N LEU A 20 5.38 6.58 23.33
CA LEU A 20 4.01 6.30 22.94
C LEU A 20 3.59 7.49 22.07
N ALA A 21 3.15 7.20 20.84
CA ALA A 21 2.84 8.18 19.79
C ALA A 21 1.82 9.27 20.18
N LYS A 22 1.31 9.25 21.42
CA LYS A 22 0.33 10.17 21.97
C LYS A 22 0.89 11.55 22.31
N ASP A 23 2.20 11.68 22.57
CA ASP A 23 2.80 12.91 23.11
C ASP A 23 3.71 13.68 22.12
N ASN A 24 3.73 13.31 20.83
CA ASN A 24 4.50 14.04 19.82
C ASN A 24 3.75 15.33 19.38
N PRO A 25 4.31 16.55 19.56
CA PRO A 25 3.67 17.79 19.14
C PRO A 25 3.37 17.85 17.63
N GLN A 26 4.17 17.16 16.80
CA GLN A 26 3.90 17.03 15.37
C GLN A 26 2.68 16.13 15.11
N TYR A 27 2.47 15.08 15.92
CA TYR A 27 1.28 14.23 15.83
C TYR A 27 0.01 14.99 16.18
N THR A 28 0.03 15.83 17.22
CA THR A 28 -1.12 16.68 17.58
C THR A 28 -1.43 17.70 16.49
N LYS A 29 -0.40 18.34 15.91
CA LYS A 29 -0.58 19.30 14.80
C LYS A 29 -1.10 18.62 13.53
N ALA A 30 -0.55 17.47 13.16
CA ALA A 30 -0.99 16.74 11.99
C ALA A 30 -2.42 16.18 12.16
N LYS A 31 -2.77 15.72 13.36
CA LYS A 31 -4.16 15.36 13.73
C LYS A 31 -5.11 16.54 13.60
N GLN A 32 -4.73 17.72 14.08
CA GLN A 32 -5.54 18.94 13.99
C GLN A 32 -5.73 19.43 12.54
N ASN A 33 -4.71 19.30 11.69
CA ASN A 33 -4.81 19.65 10.26
C ASN A 33 -5.71 18.66 9.52
N PHE A 34 -5.59 17.37 9.82
CA PHE A 34 -6.47 16.33 9.29
C PHE A 34 -7.93 16.53 9.72
N GLU A 35 -8.18 16.79 11.00
CA GLU A 35 -9.54 17.04 11.52
C GLU A 35 -10.19 18.34 11.02
N LYS A 36 -9.40 19.30 10.50
CA LYS A 36 -9.90 20.61 10.03
C LYS A 36 -9.92 20.80 8.51
N GLU A 37 -9.06 20.12 7.75
CA GLU A 37 -8.95 20.32 6.29
C GLU A 37 -9.14 19.04 5.45
N CYS A 38 -9.18 17.85 6.07
CA CYS A 38 -9.47 16.61 5.35
C CYS A 38 -10.28 15.64 6.24
N VAL A 39 -11.61 15.77 6.25
CA VAL A 39 -12.45 14.85 7.02
C VAL A 39 -12.60 13.51 6.29
N ARG A 40 -11.62 12.61 6.44
CA ARG A 40 -11.80 11.15 6.29
C ARG A 40 -10.76 10.41 7.13
N GLY A 41 -11.07 10.13 8.41
CA GLY A 41 -10.42 9.19 9.37
C GLY A 41 -8.99 8.67 9.13
N LEU A 42 -8.17 8.58 10.19
CA LEU A 42 -6.82 7.98 10.10
C LEU A 42 -6.85 6.66 9.31
N ALA A 43 -5.87 6.47 8.42
CA ALA A 43 -5.77 5.25 7.62
C ALA A 43 -5.87 4.01 8.52
N THR A 44 -6.67 3.04 8.09
CA THR A 44 -6.83 1.76 8.76
C THR A 44 -6.14 0.66 7.95
N PRO A 45 -5.79 -0.48 8.59
CA PRO A 45 -5.45 -1.68 7.85
C PRO A 45 -6.57 -2.01 6.87
N VAL A 46 -6.22 -2.48 5.68
CA VAL A 46 -7.17 -2.86 4.61
C VAL A 46 -7.15 -4.36 4.33
N LEU A 47 -6.13 -5.09 4.81
CA LEU A 47 -6.04 -6.54 4.63
C LEU A 47 -6.72 -7.30 5.77
N LEU A 48 -7.29 -8.45 5.44
CA LEU A 48 -7.85 -9.42 6.38
C LEU A 48 -6.70 -10.16 7.08
N LYS A 49 -6.40 -9.75 8.32
CA LYS A 49 -5.29 -10.32 9.12
C LYS A 49 -5.33 -11.85 9.25
N ASN A 50 -6.51 -12.47 9.24
CA ASN A 50 -6.67 -13.93 9.32
C ASN A 50 -6.47 -14.67 7.98
N LYS A 51 -6.26 -13.95 6.87
CA LYS A 51 -6.02 -14.50 5.53
C LYS A 51 -4.59 -14.28 5.04
N VAL A 52 -3.76 -13.57 5.79
CA VAL A 52 -2.39 -13.23 5.42
C VAL A 52 -1.40 -13.64 6.51
N GLN A 53 -0.12 -13.70 6.18
CA GLN A 53 0.97 -14.07 7.08
C GLN A 53 1.97 -12.92 7.24
N LYS A 54 2.72 -12.89 8.35
CA LYS A 54 3.73 -11.84 8.65
C LYS A 54 3.20 -10.42 8.39
N HIS A 55 1.94 -10.20 8.76
CA HIS A 55 1.24 -8.94 8.58
C HIS A 55 1.83 -7.84 9.46
N SER A 56 2.02 -6.66 8.89
CA SER A 56 2.34 -5.44 9.63
C SER A 56 1.59 -4.25 9.05
N PHE A 57 1.20 -3.33 9.93
CA PHE A 57 0.56 -2.07 9.58
C PHE A 57 1.17 -0.96 10.42
N GLN A 58 1.49 0.17 9.80
CA GLN A 58 2.04 1.35 10.47
C GLN A 58 1.49 2.61 9.82
N ILE A 59 1.24 3.64 10.64
CA ILE A 59 1.00 4.99 10.14
C ILE A 59 2.35 5.62 9.84
N GLN A 60 2.50 6.16 8.64
CA GLN A 60 3.68 6.85 8.14
C GLN A 60 3.34 8.30 7.78
N TYR A 61 4.36 9.14 7.67
CA TYR A 61 4.22 10.52 7.24
C TYR A 61 5.38 10.93 6.33
N THR A 62 5.11 11.81 5.35
CA THR A 62 6.17 12.45 4.57
C THR A 62 6.76 13.65 5.31
N THR A 63 8.00 14.04 4.97
CA THR A 63 8.71 15.16 5.61
C THR A 63 8.71 16.42 4.76
N ASP A 64 7.84 16.49 3.76
CA ASP A 64 7.73 17.61 2.82
C ASP A 64 6.99 18.79 3.45
N ASP A 65 6.97 19.94 2.76
CA ASP A 65 6.29 21.16 3.19
C ASP A 65 4.80 20.93 3.50
N PHE A 66 4.20 19.91 2.88
CA PHE A 66 2.86 19.41 3.13
C PHE A 66 2.93 17.92 3.53
N PRO A 67 3.11 17.60 4.81
CA PRO A 67 3.30 16.22 5.26
C PRO A 67 2.02 15.41 5.04
N LEU A 68 2.11 14.34 4.25
CA LEU A 68 1.01 13.41 4.01
C LEU A 68 1.05 12.29 5.03
N ILE A 69 -0.05 12.04 5.72
CA ILE A 69 -0.23 10.84 6.56
C ILE A 69 -0.84 9.73 5.72
N TYR A 70 -0.27 8.53 5.81
CA TYR A 70 -0.78 7.35 5.12
C TYR A 70 -0.57 6.07 5.95
N GLY A 71 -1.36 5.04 5.65
CA GLY A 71 -1.20 3.71 6.23
C GLY A 71 -0.30 2.86 5.35
N LEU A 72 0.82 2.38 5.87
CA LEU A 72 1.67 1.40 5.20
C LEU A 72 1.39 0.00 5.75
N GLU A 73 0.94 -0.89 4.89
CA GLU A 73 0.65 -2.27 5.20
C GLU A 73 1.54 -3.22 4.39
N THR A 74 2.09 -4.24 5.03
CA THR A 74 2.82 -5.31 4.34
C THR A 74 2.37 -6.67 4.84
N ALA A 75 2.28 -7.65 3.94
CA ALA A 75 1.97 -9.02 4.30
C ALA A 75 2.53 -10.03 3.31
N GLN A 76 2.79 -11.24 3.79
CA GLN A 76 3.00 -12.41 2.97
C GLN A 76 1.65 -13.05 2.62
N LEU A 77 1.50 -13.38 1.35
CA LEU A 77 0.38 -14.12 0.81
C LEU A 77 0.77 -15.60 0.66
N GLU A 78 -0.14 -16.42 0.15
CA GLU A 78 0.16 -17.82 -0.13
C GLU A 78 1.26 -17.98 -1.20
N ASN A 79 1.95 -19.13 -1.17
CA ASN A 79 2.94 -19.53 -2.18
C ASN A 79 4.10 -18.55 -2.34
N GLY A 80 4.52 -17.89 -1.26
CA GLY A 80 5.68 -16.99 -1.27
C GLY A 80 5.45 -15.67 -2.01
N GLN A 81 4.19 -15.32 -2.28
CA GLN A 81 3.79 -14.02 -2.80
C GLN A 81 3.73 -13.00 -1.66
N SER A 82 3.73 -11.70 -1.98
CA SER A 82 3.61 -10.65 -0.98
C SER A 82 2.88 -9.43 -1.51
N ILE A 83 2.31 -8.68 -0.58
CA ILE A 83 1.68 -7.39 -0.84
C ILE A 83 2.31 -6.33 0.07
N ARG A 84 2.58 -5.16 -0.51
CA ARG A 84 2.83 -3.90 0.17
C ARG A 84 1.79 -2.91 -0.33
N LEU A 85 1.13 -2.20 0.57
CA LEU A 85 0.03 -1.30 0.25
C LEU A 85 0.19 0.00 1.04
N GLU A 86 0.12 1.12 0.34
CA GLU A 86 -0.04 2.44 0.93
C GLU A 86 -1.48 2.90 0.76
N ASN A 87 -2.16 3.16 1.89
CA ASN A 87 -3.50 3.69 1.97
C ASN A 87 -3.41 5.20 2.20
N VAL A 88 -3.68 5.98 1.16
CA VAL A 88 -3.65 7.46 1.14
C VAL A 88 -5.08 7.99 1.08
N GLY A 89 -5.38 9.07 1.81
CA GLY A 89 -6.76 9.53 1.99
C GLY A 89 -6.97 11.05 2.12
N CYS A 90 -5.99 11.88 1.79
CA CYS A 90 -6.08 13.33 2.00
C CYS A 90 -6.96 14.03 0.92
N GLU A 91 -6.41 14.26 -0.27
CA GLU A 91 -7.13 14.92 -1.38
C GLU A 91 -7.78 13.90 -2.34
N SER A 92 -7.35 12.65 -2.24
CA SER A 92 -7.85 11.49 -2.96
C SER A 92 -7.80 10.28 -2.03
N TYR A 93 -8.69 9.33 -2.21
CA TYR A 93 -8.56 8.02 -1.58
C TYR A 93 -7.88 7.07 -2.56
N GLY A 94 -6.80 6.42 -2.14
CA GLY A 94 -6.00 5.60 -3.04
C GLY A 94 -5.28 4.46 -2.35
N PHE A 95 -5.09 3.38 -3.10
CA PHE A 95 -4.20 2.28 -2.80
C PHE A 95 -3.03 2.28 -3.79
N ASP A 96 -1.84 2.64 -3.33
CA ASP A 96 -0.60 2.32 -4.06
C ASP A 96 -0.13 0.94 -3.60
N ILE A 97 -0.19 -0.02 -4.52
CA ILE A 97 0.01 -1.44 -4.24
C ILE A 97 1.23 -1.93 -5.00
N GLN A 98 2.11 -2.63 -4.28
CA GLN A 98 3.17 -3.44 -4.85
C GLN A 98 2.94 -4.91 -4.50
N LEU A 99 2.90 -5.76 -5.53
CA LEU A 99 2.75 -7.20 -5.42
C LEU A 99 4.02 -7.90 -5.91
N ILE A 100 4.39 -8.96 -5.20
CA ILE A 100 5.30 -9.99 -5.71
C ILE A 100 4.46 -11.21 -6.07
N LEU A 101 4.35 -11.50 -7.36
CA LEU A 101 3.47 -12.55 -7.90
C LEU A 101 4.25 -13.70 -8.53
N ASN A 102 3.73 -14.91 -8.42
CA ASN A 102 4.36 -16.07 -9.06
C ASN A 102 4.08 -16.08 -10.57
N ALA A 103 5.12 -16.28 -11.38
CA ALA A 103 5.00 -16.33 -12.84
C ALA A 103 3.96 -17.35 -13.32
N GLN A 104 3.83 -18.50 -12.66
CA GLN A 104 2.85 -19.54 -13.03
C GLN A 104 1.39 -19.04 -13.03
N ASN A 105 1.07 -17.97 -12.29
CA ASN A 105 -0.28 -17.43 -12.22
C ASN A 105 -0.55 -16.43 -13.34
N ILE A 106 0.49 -15.83 -13.94
CA ILE A 106 0.36 -14.69 -14.86
C ILE A 106 1.17 -14.83 -16.15
N GLU A 107 1.83 -15.97 -16.38
CA GLU A 107 2.50 -16.31 -17.64
C GLU A 107 1.71 -17.35 -18.43
N LYS A 108 1.77 -17.22 -19.74
CA LYS A 108 1.41 -18.26 -20.70
C LYS A 108 2.51 -18.33 -21.75
N ASP A 109 2.96 -19.53 -22.09
CA ASP A 109 4.03 -19.74 -23.08
C ASP A 109 5.29 -18.90 -22.78
N HIS A 110 5.68 -18.84 -21.49
CA HIS A 110 6.81 -18.07 -20.96
C HIS A 110 6.77 -16.55 -21.20
N LYS A 111 5.60 -15.99 -21.49
CA LYS A 111 5.37 -14.56 -21.65
C LYS A 111 4.28 -14.08 -20.70
N LEU A 112 4.35 -12.81 -20.31
CA LEU A 112 3.31 -12.17 -19.51
C LEU A 112 1.95 -12.28 -20.24
N CYS A 113 1.01 -12.96 -19.60
CA CYS A 113 -0.37 -13.06 -20.03
C CYS A 113 -1.18 -11.96 -19.34
N GLN A 114 -1.49 -10.89 -20.05
CA GLN A 114 -2.19 -9.73 -19.49
C GLN A 114 -3.60 -10.05 -18.97
N SER A 115 -4.34 -10.94 -19.64
CA SER A 115 -5.63 -11.43 -19.13
C SER A 115 -5.46 -12.26 -17.85
N CYS A 116 -4.40 -13.08 -17.76
CA CYS A 116 -4.08 -13.86 -16.57
C CYS A 116 -3.72 -12.93 -15.39
N LEU A 117 -2.96 -11.86 -15.65
CA LEU A 117 -2.68 -10.83 -14.64
C LEU A 117 -3.97 -10.19 -14.11
N ILE A 118 -4.93 -9.84 -14.96
CA ILE A 118 -6.23 -9.31 -14.51
C ILE A 118 -6.95 -10.33 -13.61
N GLN A 119 -6.96 -11.62 -13.97
CA GLN A 119 -7.59 -12.66 -13.15
C GLN A 119 -6.90 -12.84 -11.80
N GLU A 120 -5.56 -12.81 -11.77
CA GLU A 120 -4.81 -12.91 -10.52
C GLU A 120 -5.05 -11.67 -9.63
N LEU A 121 -5.11 -10.47 -10.19
CA LEU A 121 -5.48 -9.27 -9.44
C LEU A 121 -6.88 -9.39 -8.82
N LYS A 122 -7.86 -9.94 -9.56
CA LYS A 122 -9.20 -10.23 -9.00
C LYS A 122 -9.14 -11.25 -7.87
N ARG A 123 -8.31 -12.30 -7.99
CA ARG A 123 -8.14 -13.32 -6.96
C ARG A 123 -7.60 -12.74 -5.66
N ILE A 124 -6.65 -11.81 -5.76
CA ILE A 124 -6.03 -11.12 -4.61
C ILE A 124 -7.04 -10.29 -3.79
N ALA A 125 -8.18 -9.91 -4.37
CA ALA A 125 -9.25 -9.20 -3.66
C ALA A 125 -9.76 -9.96 -2.41
N VAL A 126 -9.57 -11.29 -2.36
CA VAL A 126 -9.92 -12.11 -1.19
C VAL A 126 -9.17 -11.72 0.08
N TYR A 127 -8.00 -11.08 -0.05
CA TYR A 127 -7.19 -10.63 1.08
C TYR A 127 -7.65 -9.29 1.64
N PHE A 128 -8.55 -8.56 0.96
CA PHE A 128 -9.05 -7.26 1.40
C PHE A 128 -10.27 -7.40 2.30
N GLN A 129 -10.39 -6.49 3.27
CA GLN A 129 -11.61 -6.29 4.06
C GLN A 129 -12.78 -5.91 3.15
N THR A 130 -14.02 -6.16 3.62
CA THR A 130 -15.22 -6.05 2.77
C THR A 130 -15.36 -4.66 2.13
N ASP A 131 -15.17 -3.60 2.91
CA ASP A 131 -15.37 -2.23 2.43
C ASP A 131 -14.26 -1.82 1.44
N ASP A 132 -13.00 -2.16 1.75
CA ASP A 132 -11.84 -1.88 0.90
C ASP A 132 -11.82 -2.73 -0.39
N ARG A 133 -12.39 -3.94 -0.34
CA ARG A 133 -12.45 -4.85 -1.49
C ARG A 133 -13.24 -4.26 -2.65
N GLY A 134 -14.34 -3.57 -2.36
CA GLY A 134 -15.16 -2.94 -3.39
C GLY A 134 -14.35 -1.92 -4.20
N PHE A 135 -13.66 -1.02 -3.50
CA PHE A 135 -12.79 -0.02 -4.10
C PHE A 135 -11.67 -0.65 -4.94
N TYR A 136 -10.97 -1.64 -4.39
CA TYR A 136 -9.92 -2.38 -5.11
C TYR A 136 -10.44 -3.01 -6.41
N LEU A 137 -11.61 -3.66 -6.37
CA LEU A 137 -12.21 -4.29 -7.54
C LEU A 137 -12.71 -3.27 -8.59
N TYR A 138 -13.11 -2.07 -8.18
CA TYR A 138 -13.48 -1.00 -9.12
C TYR A 138 -12.30 -0.55 -9.98
N GLY A 139 -11.11 -0.43 -9.40
CA GLY A 139 -9.88 -0.18 -10.17
C GLY A 139 -9.62 -1.27 -11.21
N ILE A 140 -9.71 -2.54 -10.80
CA ILE A 140 -9.52 -3.68 -11.72
C ILE A 140 -10.58 -3.69 -12.83
N LYS A 141 -11.80 -3.24 -12.54
CA LYS A 141 -12.87 -3.14 -13.54
C LYS A 141 -12.53 -2.13 -14.64
N ALA A 142 -11.89 -0.99 -14.30
CA ALA A 142 -11.40 -0.04 -15.30
C ALA A 142 -10.35 -0.70 -16.23
N LEU A 143 -9.41 -1.44 -15.65
CA LEU A 143 -8.42 -2.21 -16.40
C LEU A 143 -9.06 -3.27 -17.31
N GLU A 144 -10.08 -3.98 -16.83
CA GLU A 144 -10.80 -4.98 -17.60
C GLU A 144 -11.58 -4.38 -18.78
N GLN A 145 -12.17 -3.20 -18.61
CA GLN A 145 -12.83 -2.46 -19.69
C GLN A 145 -11.83 -2.11 -20.79
N GLN A 146 -10.65 -1.59 -20.41
CA GLN A 146 -9.56 -1.32 -21.34
C GLN A 146 -9.14 -2.59 -22.09
N PHE A 147 -8.90 -3.69 -21.36
CA PHE A 147 -8.48 -4.95 -21.95
C PHE A 147 -9.55 -5.54 -22.87
N THR A 148 -10.83 -5.41 -22.53
CA THR A 148 -11.93 -5.89 -23.38
C THR A 148 -11.92 -5.18 -24.74
N LYS A 149 -11.68 -3.87 -24.74
CA LYS A 149 -11.68 -3.01 -25.93
C LYS A 149 -10.43 -3.19 -26.80
N TYR A 150 -9.24 -3.22 -26.20
CA TYR A 150 -7.98 -3.17 -26.93
C TYR A 150 -7.17 -4.48 -26.89
N LYS A 151 -7.61 -5.46 -26.11
CA LYS A 151 -6.88 -6.73 -25.84
C LYS A 151 -5.47 -6.51 -25.29
N THR A 152 -5.21 -5.33 -24.73
CA THR A 152 -3.93 -4.95 -24.12
C THR A 152 -4.11 -3.75 -23.18
N PHE A 153 -3.22 -3.64 -22.21
CA PHE A 153 -2.98 -2.48 -21.36
C PHE A 153 -1.48 -2.17 -21.33
N LYS A 154 -1.16 -0.96 -20.87
CA LYS A 154 0.16 -0.35 -20.87
C LYS A 154 0.53 0.05 -19.43
N ILE A 155 1.84 0.09 -19.19
CA ILE A 155 2.42 0.70 -18.00
C ILE A 155 2.39 2.22 -18.18
N ASN A 156 2.20 2.97 -17.09
CA ASN A 156 2.09 4.43 -17.03
C ASN A 156 0.95 5.00 -17.88
N ALA A 157 -0.11 4.20 -18.09
CA ALA A 157 -1.35 4.64 -18.70
C ALA A 157 -2.45 4.59 -17.65
N GLU A 158 -3.21 5.68 -17.55
CA GLU A 158 -4.34 5.79 -16.65
C GLU A 158 -5.60 5.20 -17.27
N TYR A 159 -6.31 4.38 -16.50
CA TYR A 159 -7.59 3.80 -16.88
C TYR A 159 -8.68 4.26 -15.92
N GLN A 160 -9.62 5.05 -16.44
CA GLN A 160 -10.77 5.50 -15.67
C GLN A 160 -11.94 4.52 -15.79
N LEU A 161 -12.61 4.26 -14.68
CA LEU A 161 -13.84 3.48 -14.64
C LEU A 161 -14.98 4.27 -15.30
N LYS A 162 -15.64 3.69 -16.30
CA LYS A 162 -16.83 4.30 -16.91
C LYS A 162 -17.94 4.55 -15.87
N GLY A 163 -18.56 5.73 -15.91
CA GLY A 163 -19.63 6.11 -14.98
C GLY A 163 -19.12 6.71 -13.66
N SER A 164 -17.83 7.04 -13.58
CA SER A 164 -17.20 7.71 -12.42
C SER A 164 -16.74 9.12 -12.76
N GLU A 165 -17.31 9.78 -13.76
CA GLU A 165 -16.80 11.04 -14.30
C GLU A 165 -16.82 12.18 -13.28
N GLU A 166 -17.79 12.19 -12.36
CA GLU A 166 -17.90 13.18 -11.27
C GLU A 166 -16.85 12.96 -10.17
N MET A 167 -16.47 11.71 -9.91
CA MET A 167 -15.44 11.32 -8.95
C MET A 167 -14.58 10.21 -9.57
N PRO A 168 -13.55 10.56 -10.36
CA PRO A 168 -12.85 9.63 -11.24
C PRO A 168 -12.22 8.49 -10.45
N GLN A 169 -12.67 7.26 -10.69
CA GLN A 169 -11.94 6.08 -10.24
C GLN A 169 -10.92 5.70 -11.31
N THR A 170 -9.64 5.80 -10.99
CA THR A 170 -8.53 5.55 -11.91
C THR A 170 -7.69 4.36 -11.46
N PHE A 171 -7.13 3.65 -12.44
CA PHE A 171 -6.18 2.56 -12.25
C PHE A 171 -4.97 2.77 -13.16
N THR A 172 -3.77 2.71 -12.60
CA THR A 172 -2.51 2.90 -13.35
C THR A 172 -1.48 1.88 -12.91
N PHE A 173 -0.89 1.13 -13.85
CA PHE A 173 0.32 0.36 -13.56
C PHE A 173 1.55 1.27 -13.57
N GLY A 174 2.29 1.33 -12.48
CA GLY A 174 3.62 1.95 -12.45
C GLY A 174 4.73 1.00 -12.92
N LYS A 175 4.57 -0.31 -12.69
CA LYS A 175 5.59 -1.30 -13.05
C LYS A 175 5.01 -2.70 -13.21
N ILE A 176 5.50 -3.44 -14.20
CA ILE A 176 5.34 -4.89 -14.31
C ILE A 176 6.68 -5.46 -14.78
N ALA A 177 7.40 -6.16 -13.91
CA ALA A 177 8.74 -6.64 -14.23
C ALA A 177 9.05 -7.99 -13.59
N LYS A 178 9.49 -8.96 -14.42
CA LYS A 178 9.99 -10.25 -13.95
C LYS A 178 11.31 -10.07 -13.18
N GLN A 179 11.38 -10.68 -12.01
CA GLN A 179 12.51 -10.68 -11.10
C GLN A 179 13.42 -11.89 -11.36
N LYS A 180 14.66 -11.84 -10.86
CA LYS A 180 15.66 -12.93 -11.04
C LYS A 180 15.20 -14.27 -10.48
N ASN A 181 14.37 -14.26 -9.44
CA ASN A 181 13.80 -15.45 -8.81
C ASN A 181 12.58 -16.02 -9.56
N GLY A 182 12.25 -15.48 -10.74
CA GLY A 182 11.14 -15.93 -11.56
C GLY A 182 9.77 -15.35 -11.18
N GLN A 183 9.65 -14.60 -10.08
CA GLN A 183 8.43 -13.88 -9.72
C GLN A 183 8.30 -12.55 -10.48
N TYR A 184 7.15 -11.89 -10.41
CA TYR A 184 6.93 -10.57 -10.98
C TYR A 184 6.72 -9.54 -9.87
N LEU A 185 7.39 -8.40 -10.01
CA LEU A 185 7.02 -7.17 -9.29
C LEU A 185 5.97 -6.44 -10.10
N VAL A 186 4.77 -6.28 -9.53
CA VAL A 186 3.66 -5.54 -10.11
C VAL A 186 3.33 -4.37 -9.20
N SER A 187 3.45 -3.15 -9.69
CA SER A 187 3.13 -1.93 -8.95
C SER A 187 1.99 -1.19 -9.65
N PHE A 188 0.95 -0.82 -8.92
CA PHE A 188 -0.18 -0.08 -9.46
C PHE A 188 -0.83 0.81 -8.41
N LEU A 189 -1.39 1.91 -8.90
CA LEU A 189 -2.22 2.82 -8.13
C LEU A 189 -3.68 2.60 -8.52
N ASN A 190 -4.53 2.46 -7.52
CA ASN A 190 -5.97 2.57 -7.65
C ASN A 190 -6.43 3.78 -6.83
N SER A 191 -7.04 4.77 -7.46
CA SER A 191 -7.39 6.05 -6.80
C SER A 191 -8.77 6.54 -7.17
N VAL A 192 -9.40 7.28 -6.27
CA VAL A 192 -10.59 8.08 -6.54
C VAL A 192 -10.36 9.53 -6.12
N GLY A 193 -10.52 10.47 -7.04
CA GLY A 193 -10.45 11.91 -6.77
C GLY A 193 -9.74 12.76 -7.84
N PRO A 194 -9.62 14.10 -7.64
CA PRO A 194 -10.05 14.82 -6.44
C PRO A 194 -11.58 14.91 -6.38
N LEU A 195 -12.14 15.26 -5.22
CA LEU A 195 -13.52 15.77 -5.18
C LEU A 195 -13.61 17.05 -6.02
#